data_AF-A0A1E3UGD1-F1
#
_entry.id   AF-A0A1E3UGD1-F1
#
_cell.length_a   1.000
_cell.length_b   1.000
_cell.length_c   1.000
_cell.angle_alpha   90.00
_cell.angle_beta   90.00
_cell.angle_gamma   90.00
#
_symmetry.space_group_name_H-M   'P 1'
#
loop_
_entity.id
_entity.type
_entity.pdbx_description
1 polymer ?
#
loop_
_entity_poly.entity_id
_entity_poly.type
_entity_poly.pdbx_seq_one_letter_code
_entity_poly.pdbx_strand_id
1 'polypeptide(L)' 'MRAGRKGCDYGKLVKKRLIDLGMTQAELAEMIGVGRPYICRILTGDRSGKKYKADIDRILKISE' A
#
# COMPACT_ATOMS: atom_id res chain seq x y z
N MET A 1 -11.36 6.98 -18.85
CA MET A 1 -10.85 8.05 -17.97
C MET A 1 -9.98 7.42 -16.87
N ARG A 2 -8.68 7.70 -16.80
CA ARG A 2 -7.89 7.42 -15.59
C ARG A 2 -8.08 8.63 -14.68
N ALA A 3 -9.02 8.54 -13.73
CA ALA A 3 -9.30 9.61 -12.79
C ALA A 3 -7.99 10.09 -12.16
N GLY A 4 -7.71 11.38 -12.30
CA GLY A 4 -6.46 11.98 -11.91
C GLY A 4 -6.14 11.72 -10.44
N ARG A 5 -4.98 11.09 -10.21
CA ARG A 5 -3.92 11.55 -9.30
C ARG A 5 -4.37 12.55 -8.21
N LYS A 6 -5.20 12.13 -7.27
CA LYS A 6 -5.07 12.55 -5.87
C LYS A 6 -4.52 11.33 -5.14
N GLY A 7 -3.20 11.27 -5.01
CA GLY A 7 -2.56 10.21 -4.24
C GLY A 7 -3.26 10.14 -2.89
N CYS A 8 -3.90 9.00 -2.59
CA CYS A 8 -4.58 8.84 -1.32
C CYS A 8 -3.54 9.07 -0.21
N ASP A 9 -3.90 9.83 0.82
CA ASP A 9 -2.94 10.17 1.89
C ASP A 9 -2.40 8.90 2.54
N TYR A 10 -3.23 7.85 2.58
CA TYR A 10 -2.83 6.50 2.94
C TYR A 10 -1.71 5.93 2.04
N GLY A 11 -1.83 6.04 0.72
CA GLY A 11 -0.83 5.52 -0.22
C GLY A 11 0.49 6.27 -0.13
N LYS A 12 0.47 7.56 0.21
CA LYS A 12 1.68 8.34 0.51
C LYS A 12 2.31 7.88 1.83
N LEU A 13 1.50 7.69 2.87
CA LEU A 13 1.94 7.20 4.18
C LEU A 13 2.62 5.83 4.05
N VAL A 14 1.98 4.90 3.35
CA VAL A 14 2.54 3.56 3.10
C VAL A 14 3.86 3.64 2.33
N LYS A 15 3.94 4.46 1.27
CA LYS A 15 5.19 4.63 0.52
C LYS A 15 6.31 5.22 1.36
N LYS A 16 6.02 6.21 2.19
CA LYS A 16 6.99 6.77 3.14
C LYS A 16 7.47 5.67 4.09
N ARG A 17 6.55 4.90 4.66
CA ARG A 17 6.88 3.85 5.62
C ARG A 17 7.70 2.71 5.02
N LEU A 18 7.41 2.35 3.77
CA LEU A 18 8.21 1.41 3.00
C LEU A 18 9.67 1.89 2.87
N ILE A 19 9.87 3.18 2.57
CA ILE A 19 11.22 3.78 2.52
C ILE A 19 11.88 3.74 3.90
N ASP A 20 11.17 4.12 4.96
CA ASP A 20 11.69 4.11 6.33
C ASP A 20 12.11 2.70 6.79
N LEU A 21 11.49 1.66 6.26
CA LEU A 21 11.77 0.26 6.56
C LEU A 21 12.75 -0.39 5.55
N GLY A 22 13.21 0.33 4.52
CA GLY A 22 14.04 -0.22 3.46
C GLY A 22 13.35 -1.32 2.64
N MET A 23 12.02 -1.30 2.57
CA MET A 23 11.18 -2.35 2.00
C MET A 23 10.54 -1.89 0.68
N THR A 24 10.46 -2.81 -0.28
CA THR A 24 9.84 -2.57 -1.58
C THR A 24 8.35 -2.92 -1.59
N GLN A 25 7.61 -2.37 -2.57
CA GLN A 25 6.22 -2.77 -2.79
C GLN A 25 6.06 -4.22 -3.23
N ALA A 26 7.11 -4.83 -3.78
CA ALA A 26 7.10 -6.24 -4.18
C ALA A 26 7.17 -7.14 -2.95
N GLU A 27 8.11 -6.88 -2.04
CA GLU A 27 8.23 -7.60 -0.77
C GLU A 27 6.97 -7.45 0.09
N LEU A 28 6.37 -6.25 0.15
CA LEU A 28 5.08 -6.06 0.81
C LEU A 28 3.98 -6.94 0.19
N ALA A 29 3.96 -7.06 -1.14
CA ALA A 29 2.97 -7.87 -1.82
C ALA A 29 3.18 -9.37 -1.54
N GLU A 30 4.43 -9.82 -1.52
CA GLU A 30 4.82 -11.20 -1.18
C GLU A 30 4.43 -11.56 0.25
N MET A 31 4.70 -10.69 1.23
CA MET A 31 4.30 -10.93 2.63
C MET A 31 2.79 -11.03 2.83
N ILE A 32 2.01 -10.30 2.03
CA ILE A 32 0.54 -10.35 2.07
C ILE A 32 0.00 -11.54 1.22
N GLY A 33 0.84 -12.14 0.36
CA GLY A 33 0.43 -13.20 -0.56
C GLY A 33 -0.42 -12.68 -1.73
N VAL A 34 -0.20 -11.44 -2.18
CA VAL A 34 -0.92 -10.83 -3.31
C VAL A 34 0.03 -10.39 -4.41
N GLY A 35 -0.49 -10.24 -5.62
CA GLY A 35 0.29 -9.68 -6.73
C GLY A 35 0.61 -8.20 -6.53
N ARG A 36 1.84 -7.78 -6.85
CA ARG A 36 2.30 -6.38 -6.86
C ARG A 36 1.31 -5.38 -7.51
N PRO A 37 0.67 -5.68 -8.67
CA PRO A 37 -0.31 -4.76 -9.27
C PRO A 37 -1.52 -4.47 -8.38
N TYR A 38 -1.84 -5.36 -7.44
CA TYR A 38 -2.90 -5.13 -6.46
C TYR A 38 -2.49 -4.09 -5.43
N ILE A 39 -1.28 -4.22 -4.86
CA ILE A 39 -0.69 -3.23 -3.94
C ILE A 39 -0.61 -1.86 -4.63
N CYS A 40 -0.07 -1.79 -5.85
CA CYS A 40 0.02 -0.53 -6.58
C CYS A 40 -1.35 0.15 -6.72
N ARG A 41 -2.43 -0.61 -7.02
CA ARG A 41 -3.80 -0.08 -7.12
C ARG A 41 -4.37 0.43 -5.79
N ILE A 42 -3.99 -0.17 -4.66
CA ILE A 42 -4.34 0.36 -3.33
C ILE A 42 -3.61 1.69 -3.10
N LEU A 43 -2.31 1.74 -3.37
CA LEU A 43 -1.47 2.91 -3.14
C LEU A 43 -1.79 4.10 -4.07
N THR A 44 -2.33 3.84 -5.25
CA THR A 44 -2.83 4.87 -6.17
C THR A 44 -4.25 5.33 -5.85
N GLY A 45 -4.98 4.60 -5.01
CA GLY A 45 -6.39 4.88 -4.69
C GLY A 45 -7.40 4.27 -5.68
N ASP A 46 -6.96 3.49 -6.67
CA ASP A 46 -7.85 2.78 -7.62
C ASP A 46 -8.65 1.64 -6.95
N ARG A 47 -8.21 1.21 -5.77
CA ARG A 47 -8.86 0.24 -4.91
C ARG A 47 -8.86 0.73 -3.48
N SER A 48 -10.00 0.58 -2.80
CA SER A 48 -10.13 0.92 -1.37
C SER A 48 -9.20 0.08 -0.47
N GLY A 49 -8.80 -1.11 -0.93
CA GLY A 49 -7.87 -1.98 -0.21
C GLY A 49 -8.43 -2.55 1.09
N LYS A 50 -9.74 -2.43 1.36
CA LYS A 50 -10.36 -2.79 2.67
C LYS A 50 -9.94 -4.14 3.22
N LYS A 51 -9.77 -5.16 2.37
CA LYS A 51 -9.35 -6.51 2.77
C LYS A 51 -7.92 -6.56 3.30
N TYR A 52 -6.98 -5.85 2.66
CA TYR A 52 -5.55 -5.94 2.94
C TYR A 52 -5.00 -4.73 3.68
N LYS A 53 -5.83 -3.70 3.91
CA LYS A 53 -5.41 -2.49 4.60
C LYS A 53 -4.91 -2.81 6.02
N ALA A 54 -5.63 -3.66 6.75
CA ALA A 54 -5.24 -4.12 8.07
C ALA A 54 -3.91 -4.89 8.06
N ASP A 55 -3.67 -5.73 7.04
CA ASP A 55 -2.40 -6.46 6.91
C ASP A 55 -1.24 -5.52 6.58
N ILE A 56 -1.46 -4.57 5.67
CA ILE A 56 -0.49 -3.52 5.34
C ILE A 56 -0.15 -2.70 6.59
N ASP A 57 -1.16 -2.27 7.35
CA ASP A 57 -0.98 -1.48 8.56
C ASP A 57 -0.20 -2.25 9.63
N ARG A 58 -0.47 -3.56 9.78
CA ARG A 58 0.26 -4.45 10.70
C ARG A 58 1.72 -4.63 10.29
N ILE A 59 1.97 -4.94 9.02
CA ILE A 59 3.32 -5.18 8.48
C ILE A 59 4.17 -3.91 8.57
N LEU A 60 3.59 -2.77 8.20
CA LEU A 60 4.28 -1.48 8.17
C LEU A 60 4.26 -0.76 9.52
N LYS A 61 3.58 -1.32 10.53
CA LYS A 61 3.43 -0.75 11.87
C LYS A 61 2.91 0.70 11.79
N ILE A 62 1.82 0.91 11.05
CA ILE A 62 1.20 2.21 10.82
C ILE A 62 0.10 2.52 11.86
N SER A 63 -0.54 1.49 12.43
CA SER A 63 -1.57 1.66 13.45
C SER A 63 -1.04 1.20 14.81
N GLU A 64 -0.84 2.16 15.72
CA GLU A 64 -1.03 1.99 17.17
C GLU A 64 -2.36 2.66 17.55
#